data_AF-A0A9E4QU58-F1
#
_entry.id   AF-A0A9E4QU58-F1
#
_cell.length_a   1.000
_cell.length_b   1.000
_cell.length_c   1.000
_cell.angle_alpha   90.00
_cell.angle_beta   90.00
_cell.angle_gamma   90.00
#
_symmetry.space_group_name_H-M   'P 1'
#
loop_
_entity.id
_entity.type
_entity.pdbx_description
1 polymer ?
#
loop_
_entity_poly.entity_id
_entity_poly.type
_entity_poly.pdbx_seq_one_letter_code
_entity_poly.pdbx_strand_id
1 'polypeptide(L)'
;MVTVEDNLVLTQTGPGTPMGQVMRRYWMPALLAAELPEPDCAPVRVKLLGETLVAFRDTSGRVGLLEEYCPHRLASLFFGRNEDNGLRCVFHGWKFDVDRRCLDMMNEPPDREYKAKINATAYPAIEVGDDPITEEEWLQMEGATGGDPSMCYRISAPWATGKTTGSLTGRCKKRRLSPVSKASTPRTWPCRRAPIVDRNRENLSRTDMAVVAARRLLLQAARTVADGGDPPGLGTSYYRVRAIEQVVPSETPWREVFHSLMYPEE
;
A
#
# COMPACT_ATOMS: atom_id res chain seq x y z
N MET A 1 11.75 4.51 28.49
CA MET A 1 12.06 5.41 27.36
C MET A 1 12.62 4.52 26.26
N VAL A 2 12.33 4.80 24.98
CA VAL A 2 12.83 4.01 23.84
C VAL A 2 14.34 4.30 23.68
N THR A 3 15.17 3.28 23.42
CA THR A 3 16.63 3.47 23.28
C THR A 3 17.03 3.89 21.86
N VAL A 4 18.31 4.22 21.65
CA VAL A 4 18.83 4.52 20.30
C VAL A 4 18.82 3.26 19.43
N GLU A 5 19.14 2.10 20.00
CA GLU A 5 19.08 0.80 19.34
C GLU A 5 17.65 0.47 18.93
N ASP A 6 16.67 0.72 19.81
CA ASP A 6 15.25 0.57 19.47
C ASP A 6 14.86 1.50 18.30
N ASN A 7 15.34 2.74 18.28
CA ASN A 7 15.08 3.66 17.17
C ASN A 7 15.64 3.14 15.85
N LEU A 8 16.85 2.55 15.85
CA LEU A 8 17.44 1.93 14.67
C LEU A 8 16.58 0.79 14.13
N VAL A 9 16.07 -0.07 15.01
CA VAL A 9 15.14 -1.13 14.61
C VAL A 9 13.87 -0.53 13.98
N LEU A 10 13.31 0.51 14.57
CA LEU A 10 12.05 1.12 14.14
C LEU A 10 12.13 1.86 12.80
N THR A 11 13.26 2.48 12.47
CA THR A 11 13.38 3.32 11.26
C THR A 11 13.91 2.58 10.04
N GLN A 12 14.52 1.41 10.23
CA GLN A 12 15.05 0.60 9.13
C GLN A 12 13.97 -0.35 8.62
N THR A 13 13.31 0.03 7.52
CA THR A 13 12.18 -0.73 6.94
C THR A 13 12.52 -1.46 5.63
N GLY A 14 13.81 -1.47 5.26
CA GLY A 14 14.34 -2.15 4.08
C GLY A 14 14.18 -3.68 4.09
N PRO A 15 14.45 -4.35 2.97
CA PRO A 15 14.52 -5.81 2.92
C PRO A 15 15.50 -6.37 3.97
N GLY A 16 15.11 -7.45 4.63
CA GLY A 16 15.96 -8.15 5.62
C GLY A 16 16.03 -7.50 7.01
N THR A 17 15.37 -6.36 7.25
CA THR A 17 15.35 -5.71 8.57
C THR A 17 14.13 -6.17 9.38
N PRO A 18 14.18 -6.16 10.74
CA PRO A 18 13.04 -6.59 11.55
C PRO A 18 11.76 -5.78 11.27
N MET A 19 11.87 -4.46 11.18
CA MET A 19 10.71 -3.62 10.85
C MET A 19 10.31 -3.77 9.38
N GLY A 20 11.23 -4.05 8.47
CA GLY A 20 10.90 -4.35 7.08
C GLY A 20 10.04 -5.59 6.95
N GLN A 21 10.29 -6.63 7.77
CA GLN A 21 9.47 -7.83 7.83
C GLN A 21 8.07 -7.53 8.37
N VAL A 22 7.97 -6.76 9.46
CA VAL A 22 6.67 -6.33 10.02
C VAL A 22 5.86 -5.54 8.98
N MET A 23 6.48 -4.52 8.39
CA MET A 23 5.81 -3.61 7.47
C MET A 23 5.31 -4.31 6.22
N ARG A 24 6.04 -5.32 5.72
CA ARG A 24 5.60 -6.11 4.57
C ARG A 24 4.32 -6.88 4.84
N ARG A 25 4.03 -7.26 6.10
CA ARG A 25 2.81 -7.99 6.47
C ARG A 25 1.51 -7.23 6.21
N TYR A 26 1.57 -5.92 5.98
CA TYR A 26 0.40 -5.07 5.79
C TYR A 26 0.28 -4.56 4.36
N TRP A 27 -0.95 -4.42 3.88
CA TRP A 27 -1.24 -3.69 2.66
C TRP A 27 -0.98 -2.19 2.83
N MET A 28 -0.15 -1.63 1.95
CA MET A 28 0.26 -0.21 2.01
C MET A 28 -0.09 0.53 0.73
N PRO A 29 -0.68 1.74 0.80
CA PRO A 29 -0.87 2.56 -0.38
C PRO A 29 0.47 2.93 -1.01
N ALA A 30 0.65 2.63 -2.29
CA ALA A 30 1.89 2.75 -3.04
C ALA A 30 1.85 3.87 -4.08
N LEU A 31 0.72 4.08 -4.75
CA LEU A 31 0.49 5.15 -5.71
C LEU A 31 -1.00 5.48 -5.86
N LEU A 32 -1.29 6.60 -6.52
CA LEU A 32 -2.66 6.97 -6.88
C LEU A 32 -3.10 6.27 -8.17
N ALA A 33 -4.35 5.83 -8.24
CA ALA A 33 -4.94 5.26 -9.45
C ALA A 33 -4.80 6.21 -10.67
N ALA A 34 -4.91 7.52 -10.45
CA ALA A 34 -4.73 8.54 -11.48
C ALA A 34 -3.31 8.63 -12.06
N GLU A 35 -2.29 8.07 -11.39
CA GLU A 35 -0.94 7.96 -11.93
C GLU A 35 -0.80 6.84 -12.97
N LEU A 36 -1.74 5.87 -12.97
CA LEU A 36 -1.90 4.84 -14.01
C LEU A 36 -3.30 4.98 -14.66
N PRO A 37 -3.53 6.03 -15.45
CA PRO A 37 -4.87 6.47 -15.83
C PRO A 37 -5.60 5.50 -16.77
N GLU A 38 -4.88 4.79 -17.64
CA GLU A 38 -5.46 3.97 -18.70
C GLU A 38 -4.64 2.68 -18.90
N PRO A 39 -5.24 1.60 -19.43
CA PRO A 39 -4.49 0.41 -19.86
C PRO A 39 -3.35 0.78 -20.81
N ASP A 40 -2.23 0.09 -20.70
CA ASP A 40 -1.03 0.31 -21.52
C ASP A 40 -0.40 1.73 -21.40
N CYS A 41 -0.78 2.50 -20.37
CA CYS A 41 -0.14 3.77 -20.08
C CYS A 41 1.33 3.59 -19.67
N ALA A 42 2.06 4.71 -19.64
CA ALA A 42 3.46 4.72 -19.23
C ALA A 42 3.61 4.21 -17.78
N PRO A 43 4.60 3.34 -17.50
CA PRO A 43 4.82 2.84 -16.15
C PRO A 43 5.28 3.96 -15.20
N VAL A 44 5.05 3.77 -13.90
CA VAL A 44 5.39 4.72 -12.85
C VAL A 44 6.38 4.10 -11.87
N ARG A 45 7.42 4.85 -11.52
CA ARG A 45 8.38 4.45 -10.48
C ARG A 45 7.79 4.62 -9.10
N VAL A 46 7.92 3.58 -8.29
CA VAL A 46 7.47 3.56 -6.89
C VAL A 46 8.69 3.27 -6.01
N LYS A 47 8.83 4.03 -4.92
CA LYS A 47 9.80 3.72 -3.87
C LYS A 47 9.06 3.43 -2.59
N LEU A 48 9.16 2.20 -2.10
CA LEU A 48 8.41 1.75 -0.94
C LEU A 48 9.25 0.76 -0.13
N LEU A 49 9.27 0.95 1.20
CA LEU A 49 10.02 0.11 2.14
C LEU A 49 11.48 -0.18 1.72
N GLY A 50 12.17 0.83 1.20
CA GLY A 50 13.58 0.73 0.77
C GLY A 50 13.80 0.08 -0.60
N GLU A 51 12.74 -0.33 -1.30
CA GLU A 51 12.80 -0.96 -2.61
C GLU A 51 12.45 0.02 -3.73
N THR A 52 13.00 -0.23 -4.92
CA THR A 52 12.67 0.53 -6.12
C THR A 52 11.88 -0.37 -7.07
N LEU A 53 10.62 0.00 -7.27
CA LEU A 53 9.60 -0.78 -7.96
C LEU A 53 9.08 0.00 -9.17
N VAL A 54 8.40 -0.71 -10.06
CA VAL A 54 7.69 -0.16 -11.21
C VAL A 54 6.25 -0.65 -11.20
N ALA A 55 5.31 0.30 -11.17
CA ALA A 55 3.89 0.03 -11.31
C ALA A 55 3.46 0.24 -12.76
N PHE A 56 2.60 -0.63 -13.27
CA PHE A 56 2.03 -0.52 -14.62
C PHE A 56 0.62 -1.10 -14.67
N ARG A 57 -0.20 -0.62 -15.59
CA ARG A 57 -1.55 -1.15 -15.82
C ARG A 57 -1.59 -1.93 -17.13
N ASP A 58 -1.76 -3.24 -17.04
CA ASP A 58 -1.76 -4.12 -18.21
C ASP A 58 -2.92 -3.81 -19.18
N THR A 59 -2.88 -4.38 -20.38
CA THR A 59 -3.90 -4.18 -21.43
C THR A 59 -5.31 -4.56 -20.96
N SER A 60 -5.43 -5.52 -20.04
CA SER A 60 -6.70 -5.94 -19.44
C SER A 60 -7.16 -5.03 -18.29
N GLY A 61 -6.40 -3.98 -17.98
CA GLY A 61 -6.68 -3.02 -16.92
C GLY A 61 -6.21 -3.45 -15.53
N ARG A 62 -5.60 -4.62 -15.38
CA ARG A 62 -5.05 -5.10 -14.10
C ARG A 62 -3.79 -4.32 -13.77
N VAL A 63 -3.53 -4.12 -12.48
CA VAL A 63 -2.33 -3.40 -12.05
C VAL A 63 -1.26 -4.36 -11.57
N GLY A 64 -0.06 -4.19 -12.10
CA GLY A 64 1.12 -4.95 -11.68
C GLY A 64 2.13 -4.05 -10.98
N LEU A 65 2.85 -4.62 -10.03
CA LEU A 65 3.96 -3.98 -9.34
C LEU A 65 5.18 -4.91 -9.36
N LEU A 66 6.18 -4.54 -10.15
CA LEU A 66 7.41 -5.32 -10.32
C LEU A 66 8.58 -4.63 -9.64
N GLU A 67 9.61 -5.37 -9.30
CA GLU A 67 10.93 -4.78 -9.09
C GLU A 67 11.38 -4.05 -10.36
N GLU A 68 12.02 -2.88 -10.21
CA GLU A 68 12.39 -2.07 -11.37
C GLU A 68 13.38 -2.78 -12.30
N TYR A 69 14.24 -3.65 -11.78
CA TYR A 69 15.34 -4.22 -12.53
C TYR A 69 14.99 -5.56 -13.17
N CYS A 70 15.12 -5.63 -14.50
CA CYS A 70 14.86 -6.84 -15.26
C CYS A 70 15.82 -7.98 -14.84
N PRO A 71 15.32 -9.21 -14.58
CA PRO A 71 16.14 -10.33 -14.10
C PRO A 71 17.18 -10.82 -15.12
N HIS A 72 17.15 -10.33 -16.37
CA HIS A 72 18.16 -10.67 -17.37
C HIS A 72 19.51 -9.96 -17.10
N ARG A 73 19.52 -8.62 -17.12
CA ARG A 73 20.75 -7.80 -16.97
C ARG A 73 20.51 -6.49 -16.22
N LEU A 74 19.51 -6.48 -15.36
CA LEU A 74 19.17 -5.35 -14.48
C LEU A 74 18.89 -4.04 -15.23
N ALA A 75 18.42 -4.14 -16.48
CA ALA A 75 17.89 -2.96 -17.17
C ALA A 75 16.60 -2.51 -16.49
N SER A 76 16.46 -1.19 -16.35
CA SER A 76 15.28 -0.59 -15.73
C SER A 76 14.03 -0.80 -16.59
N LEU A 77 13.04 -1.48 -16.03
CA LEU A 77 11.71 -1.72 -16.60
C LEU A 77 10.85 -0.44 -16.61
N PHE A 78 11.24 0.61 -15.89
CA PHE A 78 10.59 1.92 -15.98
C PHE A 78 10.64 2.51 -17.40
N PHE A 79 11.69 2.20 -18.16
CA PHE A 79 11.76 2.59 -19.58
C PHE A 79 11.06 1.58 -20.50
N GLY A 80 10.46 0.53 -19.94
CA GLY A 80 9.76 -0.51 -20.67
C GLY A 80 8.52 -0.01 -21.39
N ARG A 81 8.07 -0.80 -22.35
CA ARG A 81 6.80 -0.59 -23.05
C ARG A 81 5.76 -1.54 -22.49
N ASN A 82 4.63 -1.01 -22.10
CA ASN A 82 3.48 -1.79 -21.68
C ASN A 82 2.68 -2.20 -22.92
N GLU A 83 2.54 -3.50 -23.17
CA GLU A 83 1.85 -4.05 -24.33
C GLU A 83 1.42 -5.50 -24.10
N ASP A 84 0.27 -5.89 -24.68
CA ASP A 84 -0.22 -7.27 -24.72
C ASP A 84 -0.13 -7.98 -23.35
N ASN A 85 -0.71 -7.34 -22.33
CA ASN A 85 -0.74 -7.77 -20.93
C ASN A 85 0.63 -7.91 -20.24
N GLY A 86 1.67 -7.20 -20.70
CA GLY A 86 2.96 -7.25 -20.01
C GLY A 86 3.87 -6.05 -20.26
N LEU A 87 4.80 -5.86 -19.33
CA LEU A 87 5.82 -4.83 -19.41
C LEU A 87 7.06 -5.39 -20.11
N ARG A 88 7.33 -4.90 -21.32
CA ARG A 88 8.48 -5.29 -22.13
C ARG A 88 9.69 -4.43 -21.81
N CYS A 89 10.77 -5.09 -21.42
CA CYS A 89 12.08 -4.47 -21.23
C CYS A 89 12.65 -3.96 -22.57
N VAL A 90 13.04 -2.68 -22.61
CA VAL A 90 13.66 -2.05 -23.80
C VAL A 90 15.03 -2.62 -24.17
N PHE A 91 15.67 -3.40 -23.30
CA PHE A 91 17.03 -3.87 -23.57
C PHE A 91 17.05 -5.05 -24.55
N HIS A 92 16.48 -6.19 -24.15
CA HIS A 92 16.44 -7.41 -24.96
C HIS A 92 15.02 -7.93 -25.20
N GLY A 93 14.01 -7.10 -24.93
CA GLY A 93 12.63 -7.43 -25.24
C GLY A 93 11.99 -8.48 -24.34
N TRP A 94 12.56 -8.82 -23.18
CA TRP A 94 11.89 -9.73 -22.24
C TRP A 94 10.63 -9.06 -21.68
N LYS A 95 9.51 -9.78 -21.68
CA LYS A 95 8.20 -9.26 -21.26
C LYS A 95 7.69 -10.02 -20.04
N PHE A 96 7.17 -9.27 -19.07
CA PHE A 96 6.65 -9.83 -17.81
C PHE A 96 5.21 -9.40 -17.57
N ASP A 97 4.36 -10.32 -17.10
CA ASP A 97 2.99 -10.00 -16.68
C ASP A 97 2.92 -9.47 -15.24
N VAL A 98 1.72 -9.07 -14.82
CA VAL A 98 1.44 -8.61 -13.44
C VAL A 98 1.73 -9.67 -12.39
N ASP A 99 1.68 -10.94 -12.79
CA ASP A 99 1.88 -12.13 -11.95
C ASP A 99 3.35 -12.59 -11.95
N ARG A 100 4.28 -11.77 -12.48
CA ARG A 100 5.74 -11.96 -12.56
C ARG A 100 6.28 -12.85 -13.67
N ARG A 101 5.42 -13.54 -14.41
CA ARG A 101 5.81 -14.58 -15.37
C ARG A 101 6.43 -13.96 -16.61
N CYS A 102 7.49 -14.57 -17.12
CA CYS A 102 8.04 -14.18 -18.41
C CYS A 102 7.12 -14.67 -19.54
N LEU A 103 6.45 -13.74 -20.21
CA LEU A 103 5.52 -14.02 -21.31
C LEU A 103 6.27 -14.29 -22.63
N ASP A 104 7.33 -13.54 -22.86
CA ASP A 104 8.02 -13.48 -24.13
C ASP A 104 9.51 -13.14 -23.96
N MET A 105 10.33 -13.75 -24.80
CA MET A 105 11.78 -13.59 -24.89
C MET A 105 12.15 -13.51 -26.38
N MET A 106 12.12 -12.31 -26.96
CA MET A 106 12.32 -12.12 -28.42
C MET A 106 13.64 -12.67 -28.95
N ASN A 107 14.66 -12.76 -28.10
CA ASN A 107 15.99 -13.24 -28.46
C ASN A 107 16.14 -14.77 -28.37
N GLU A 108 15.14 -15.47 -27.82
CA GLU A 108 15.14 -16.93 -27.72
C GLU A 108 14.15 -17.53 -28.73
N PRO A 109 14.49 -18.67 -29.33
CA PRO A 109 13.59 -19.33 -30.26
C PRO A 109 12.39 -19.92 -29.50
N PRO A 110 11.17 -19.88 -30.07
CA PRO A 110 9.94 -20.23 -29.38
C PRO A 110 9.81 -21.72 -29.04
N ASP A 111 10.61 -22.58 -29.67
CA ASP A 111 10.69 -24.03 -29.40
C ASP A 111 11.37 -24.33 -28.06
N ARG A 112 12.09 -23.37 -27.49
CA ARG A 112 12.71 -23.48 -26.18
C ARG A 112 11.83 -22.78 -25.14
N GLU A 113 11.15 -23.57 -24.30
CA GLU A 113 10.32 -23.07 -23.19
C GLU A 113 11.13 -22.45 -22.02
N TYR A 114 12.23 -21.77 -22.31
CA TYR A 114 13.09 -21.19 -21.28
C TYR A 114 12.37 -20.12 -20.45
N LYS A 115 11.41 -19.42 -21.07
CA LYS A 115 10.56 -18.42 -20.39
C LYS A 115 9.81 -18.96 -19.18
N ALA A 116 9.43 -20.24 -19.17
CA ALA A 116 8.74 -20.86 -18.03
C ALA A 116 9.61 -20.95 -16.76
N LYS A 117 10.93 -20.86 -16.90
CA LYS A 117 11.90 -20.88 -15.80
C LYS A 117 12.24 -19.48 -15.28
N ILE A 118 11.79 -18.43 -15.96
CA ILE A 118 12.14 -17.05 -15.67
C ILE A 118 10.94 -16.34 -15.05
N ASN A 119 11.19 -15.74 -13.90
CA ASN A 119 10.24 -14.93 -13.18
C ASN A 119 10.92 -13.61 -12.81
N ALA A 120 10.18 -12.51 -12.94
CA ALA A 120 10.54 -11.26 -12.28
C ALA A 120 10.20 -11.35 -10.78
N THR A 121 10.72 -10.41 -10.00
CA THR A 121 10.16 -10.13 -8.68
C THR A 121 8.91 -9.28 -8.88
N ALA A 122 7.76 -9.76 -8.42
CA ALA A 122 6.51 -9.01 -8.43
C ALA A 122 5.86 -9.07 -7.06
N TYR A 123 5.04 -8.08 -6.80
CA TYR A 123 4.25 -7.98 -5.59
C TYR A 123 2.77 -7.87 -5.93
N PRO A 124 1.89 -8.66 -5.26
CA PRO A 124 0.46 -8.46 -5.21
C PRO A 124 0.09 -6.99 -5.15
N ALA A 125 -0.60 -6.54 -6.19
CA ALA A 125 -1.13 -5.21 -6.31
C ALA A 125 -2.59 -5.27 -6.71
N ILE A 126 -3.39 -4.46 -6.01
CA ILE A 126 -4.80 -4.28 -6.34
C ILE A 126 -5.12 -2.80 -6.34
N GLU A 127 -6.04 -2.42 -7.21
CA GLU A 127 -6.69 -1.13 -7.17
C GLU A 127 -7.96 -1.27 -6.34
N VAL A 128 -8.10 -0.43 -5.32
CA VAL A 128 -9.29 -0.37 -4.47
C VAL A 128 -9.91 1.01 -4.59
N GLY A 129 -11.23 1.03 -4.79
CA GLY A 129 -12.04 2.23 -4.96
C GLY A 129 -12.25 3.03 -3.67
N ASP A 130 -13.22 3.96 -3.71
CA ASP A 130 -13.58 4.82 -2.57
C ASP A 130 -13.99 4.01 -1.31
N ASP A 131 -13.69 4.58 -0.15
CA ASP A 131 -13.89 4.02 1.20
C ASP A 131 -15.39 3.88 1.56
N PRO A 132 -15.82 2.77 2.23
CA PRO A 132 -14.99 1.71 2.79
C PRO A 132 -14.79 0.47 1.90
N ILE A 133 -13.59 -0.13 2.00
CA ILE A 133 -13.10 -1.33 1.26
C ILE A 133 -14.08 -2.51 1.35
N THR A 134 -14.89 -2.75 0.35
CA THR A 134 -15.93 -3.79 0.37
C THR A 134 -15.39 -5.17 0.79
N GLU A 135 -16.26 -6.03 1.33
CA GLU A 135 -15.89 -7.41 1.72
C GLU A 135 -15.32 -8.20 0.54
N GLU A 136 -15.78 -7.93 -0.69
CA GLU A 136 -15.23 -8.51 -1.92
C GLU A 136 -13.80 -8.03 -2.20
N GLU A 137 -13.53 -6.74 -2.08
CA GLU A 137 -12.17 -6.17 -2.21
C GLU A 137 -11.24 -6.74 -1.13
N TRP A 138 -11.73 -6.97 0.09
CA TRP A 138 -10.97 -7.60 1.16
C TRP A 138 -10.64 -9.08 0.85
N LEU A 139 -11.60 -9.86 0.37
CA LEU A 139 -11.36 -11.25 -0.05
C LEU A 139 -10.36 -11.32 -1.22
N GLN A 140 -10.40 -10.33 -2.12
CA GLN A 140 -9.41 -10.20 -3.20
C GLN A 140 -8.02 -9.90 -2.64
N MET A 141 -7.89 -9.07 -1.61
CA MET A 141 -6.62 -8.81 -0.91
C MET A 141 -6.05 -10.08 -0.28
N GLU A 142 -6.87 -10.85 0.44
CA GLU A 142 -6.45 -12.11 1.06
C GLU A 142 -6.00 -13.12 -0.02
N GLY A 143 -6.81 -13.29 -1.07
CA GLY A 143 -6.49 -14.19 -2.18
C GLY A 143 -5.23 -13.81 -2.95
N ALA A 144 -4.99 -12.52 -3.18
CA ALA A 144 -3.84 -12.03 -3.95
C ALA A 144 -2.49 -12.32 -3.28
N THR A 145 -2.44 -12.39 -1.95
CA THR A 145 -1.20 -12.73 -1.22
C THR A 145 -0.87 -14.22 -1.24
N GLY A 146 -1.80 -15.09 -1.67
CA GLY A 146 -1.65 -16.54 -1.53
C GLY A 146 -1.42 -17.00 -0.09
N GLY A 147 -1.78 -16.17 0.89
CA GLY A 147 -1.50 -16.39 2.31
C GLY A 147 -0.09 -15.99 2.76
N ASP A 148 0.76 -15.43 1.91
CA ASP A 148 2.05 -14.84 2.31
C ASP A 148 1.93 -13.31 2.40
N PRO A 149 1.66 -12.77 3.60
CA PRO A 149 1.53 -11.35 3.78
C PRO A 149 2.85 -10.60 3.55
N SER A 150 4.02 -11.24 3.35
CA SER A 150 5.27 -10.52 3.05
C SER A 150 5.32 -9.86 1.66
N MET A 151 4.27 -10.05 0.85
CA MET A 151 4.21 -9.69 -0.57
C MET A 151 3.22 -8.55 -0.90
N CYS A 152 2.76 -7.75 0.08
CA CYS A 152 1.63 -6.83 -0.14
C CYS A 152 2.02 -5.42 -0.63
N TYR A 153 1.37 -4.87 -1.68
CA TYR A 153 1.33 -3.41 -1.95
C TYR A 153 0.04 -2.93 -2.65
N ARG A 154 -0.62 -1.91 -2.10
CA ARG A 154 -1.95 -1.42 -2.53
C ARG A 154 -1.84 -0.21 -3.46
N ILE A 155 -2.75 -0.08 -4.42
CA ILE A 155 -2.90 1.12 -5.25
C ILE A 155 -4.20 1.80 -4.84
N SER A 156 -4.09 3.02 -4.32
CA SER A 156 -5.23 3.75 -3.78
C SER A 156 -5.87 4.63 -4.84
N ALA A 157 -7.18 4.55 -5.02
CA ALA A 157 -7.93 5.64 -5.63
C ALA A 157 -7.95 6.88 -4.71
N PRO A 158 -7.99 8.11 -5.24
CA PRO A 158 -8.20 9.29 -4.42
C PRO A 158 -9.62 9.29 -3.86
N TRP A 159 -9.79 9.81 -2.64
CA TRP A 159 -11.12 10.15 -2.14
C TRP A 159 -11.85 11.04 -3.14
N ALA A 160 -12.98 10.58 -3.66
CA ALA A 160 -13.90 11.47 -4.33
C ALA A 160 -14.45 12.44 -3.26
N THR A 161 -14.03 13.70 -3.32
CA THR A 161 -14.75 14.79 -2.66
C THR A 161 -16.19 14.79 -3.16
N GLY A 162 -17.08 14.21 -2.37
CA GLY A 162 -18.52 14.41 -2.29
C GLY A 162 -19.27 14.68 -3.61
N LYS A 163 -20.12 13.71 -3.98
CA LYS A 163 -21.52 13.97 -4.33
C LYS A 163 -22.32 12.68 -4.13
N THR A 164 -22.85 12.52 -2.92
CA THR A 164 -24.02 11.69 -2.69
C THR A 164 -25.15 12.20 -3.59
N THR A 165 -25.47 11.47 -4.65
CA THR A 165 -26.75 11.60 -5.35
C THR A 165 -27.84 10.96 -4.49
N GLY A 166 -28.33 11.72 -3.52
CA GLY A 166 -29.60 11.46 -2.86
C GLY A 166 -30.66 12.35 -3.51
N SER A 167 -31.54 11.74 -4.31
CA SER A 167 -32.81 12.36 -4.67
C SER A 167 -33.61 12.54 -3.39
N LEU A 168 -33.97 13.77 -3.03
CA LEU A 168 -35.18 14.12 -2.28
C LEU A 168 -35.43 15.61 -2.44
N THR A 169 -36.70 15.92 -2.64
CA THR A 169 -37.26 17.18 -3.13
C THR A 169 -36.98 18.38 -2.22
N GLY A 170 -36.41 19.45 -2.78
CA GLY A 170 -36.19 20.71 -2.05
C GLY A 170 -35.84 21.87 -2.97
N ARG A 171 -36.85 22.69 -3.26
CA ARG A 171 -36.79 23.85 -4.15
C ARG A 171 -35.89 24.94 -3.55
N CYS A 172 -34.67 25.17 -4.06
CA CYS A 172 -33.87 26.34 -3.71
C CYS A 172 -33.44 27.13 -4.96
N LYS A 173 -33.69 28.43 -4.91
CA LYS A 173 -33.74 29.36 -6.05
C LYS A 173 -32.37 29.54 -6.71
N LYS A 174 -32.37 29.48 -8.06
CA LYS A 174 -31.25 29.85 -8.94
C LYS A 174 -30.82 31.30 -8.66
N ARG A 175 -29.57 31.52 -8.25
CA ARG A 175 -28.82 32.76 -8.55
C ARG A 175 -27.70 32.41 -9.52
N ARG A 176 -27.83 32.94 -10.75
CA ARG A 176 -26.74 32.99 -11.74
C ARG A 176 -25.64 33.87 -11.17
N LEU A 177 -24.41 33.36 -11.15
CA LEU A 177 -23.21 34.17 -11.18
C LEU A 177 -22.39 33.71 -12.39
N SER A 178 -21.89 34.70 -13.12
CA SER A 178 -21.20 34.66 -14.41
C SER A 178 -19.84 33.93 -14.37
N PRO A 179 -19.29 33.53 -15.53
CA PRO A 179 -18.08 32.73 -15.59
C PRO A 179 -16.84 33.59 -15.35
N VAL A 180 -16.10 33.32 -14.28
CA VAL A 180 -14.73 33.82 -14.12
C VAL A 180 -13.80 32.77 -14.72
N SER A 181 -13.28 33.09 -15.90
CA SER A 181 -12.18 32.40 -16.54
C SER A 181 -10.89 32.60 -15.74
N LYS A 182 -10.45 31.56 -15.04
CA LYS A 182 -9.03 31.37 -14.73
C LYS A 182 -8.72 29.88 -14.85
N ALA A 183 -7.87 29.56 -15.82
CA ALA A 183 -7.20 28.27 -15.92
C ALA A 183 -6.59 27.94 -14.55
N SER A 184 -7.17 26.97 -13.86
CA SER A 184 -6.62 26.42 -12.63
C SER A 184 -5.91 25.13 -13.00
N THR A 185 -4.59 25.18 -12.95
CA THR A 185 -3.70 24.03 -12.80
C THR A 185 -4.32 22.98 -11.87
N PRO A 186 -4.26 21.68 -12.20
CA PRO A 186 -4.83 20.65 -11.35
C PRO A 186 -4.12 20.71 -9.99
N ARG A 187 -4.92 20.91 -8.95
CA ARG A 187 -4.52 20.88 -7.54
C ARG A 187 -4.04 19.47 -7.21
N THR A 188 -2.74 19.23 -7.37
CA THR A 188 -2.06 18.07 -6.83
C THR A 188 -2.05 18.17 -5.31
N TRP A 189 -2.46 17.09 -4.65
CA TRP A 189 -2.63 17.02 -3.22
C TRP A 189 -1.31 17.24 -2.46
N PRO A 190 -1.37 17.89 -1.28
CA PRO A 190 -0.22 18.10 -0.42
C PRO A 190 -0.04 16.90 0.52
N CYS A 191 0.13 15.68 -0.01
CA CYS A 191 1.15 14.83 0.61
C CYS A 191 2.48 15.40 0.11
N ARG A 192 2.83 16.60 0.60
CA ARG A 192 4.15 17.15 0.35
C ARG A 192 5.09 16.09 0.87
N ARG A 193 5.97 15.63 -0.01
CA ARG A 193 7.28 15.06 0.29
C ARG A 193 8.00 16.00 1.25
N ALA A 194 7.55 16.09 2.50
CA ALA A 194 8.40 16.51 3.58
C ALA A 194 9.62 15.60 3.48
N PRO A 195 10.83 16.16 3.58
CA PRO A 195 12.02 15.33 3.52
C PRO A 195 11.86 14.19 4.53
N ILE A 196 12.17 12.97 4.10
CA ILE A 196 12.22 11.83 5.02
C ILE A 196 13.24 12.22 6.09
N VAL A 197 12.77 12.41 7.32
CA VAL A 197 13.61 12.83 8.43
C VAL A 197 14.16 11.59 9.11
N ASP A 198 15.47 11.56 9.31
CA ASP A 198 16.09 10.52 10.13
C ASP A 198 15.63 10.65 11.59
N ARG A 199 14.89 9.65 12.07
CA ARG A 199 14.37 9.58 13.44
C ARG A 199 15.22 8.73 14.37
N ASN A 200 16.39 8.25 13.93
CA ASN A 200 17.28 7.43 14.75
C ASN A 200 17.83 8.18 15.98
N ARG A 201 17.99 9.49 15.83
CA ARG A 201 18.57 10.38 16.84
C ARG A 201 17.52 11.15 17.64
N GLU A 202 16.26 10.78 17.50
CA GLU A 202 15.16 11.49 18.14
C GLU A 202 15.12 11.20 19.65
N ASN A 203 15.01 12.27 20.44
CA ASN A 203 14.85 12.21 21.89
C ASN A 203 13.41 12.53 22.24
N LEU A 204 12.70 11.57 22.83
CA LEU A 204 11.30 11.72 23.24
C LEU A 204 11.22 12.20 24.69
N SER A 205 10.36 13.18 24.93
CA SER A 205 10.12 13.77 26.25
C SER A 205 8.86 13.21 26.91
N ARG A 206 8.50 13.72 28.10
CA ARG A 206 7.28 13.30 28.82
C ARG A 206 5.99 13.70 28.11
N THR A 207 6.01 14.66 27.19
CA THR A 207 4.81 15.01 26.42
C THR A 207 4.55 14.02 25.28
N ASP A 208 5.55 13.21 24.91
CA ASP A 208 5.52 12.33 23.74
C ASP A 208 5.08 10.90 24.11
N MET A 209 4.33 10.74 25.20
CA MET A 209 3.93 9.42 25.72
C MET A 209 3.15 8.58 24.71
N ALA A 210 2.34 9.23 23.86
CA ALA A 210 1.64 8.55 22.78
C ALA A 210 2.62 7.97 21.74
N VAL A 211 3.66 8.71 21.37
CA VAL A 211 4.71 8.25 20.44
C VAL A 211 5.50 7.10 21.06
N VAL A 212 5.86 7.23 22.35
CA VAL A 212 6.54 6.15 23.09
C VAL A 212 5.69 4.88 23.13
N ALA A 213 4.38 5.00 23.36
CA ALA A 213 3.46 3.86 23.37
C ALA A 213 3.38 3.20 21.98
N ALA A 214 3.20 3.99 20.92
CA ALA A 214 3.17 3.47 19.54
C ALA A 214 4.48 2.75 19.15
N ARG A 215 5.63 3.32 19.51
CA ARG A 215 6.95 2.68 19.27
C ARG A 215 7.09 1.35 19.99
N ARG A 216 6.59 1.24 21.22
CA ARG A 216 6.61 -0.02 21.96
C ARG A 216 5.76 -1.09 21.29
N LEU A 217 4.59 -0.72 20.75
CA LEU A 217 3.75 -1.65 19.98
C LEU A 217 4.47 -2.13 18.73
N LEU A 218 5.14 -1.25 18.00
CA LEU A 218 5.92 -1.62 16.81
C LEU A 218 7.12 -2.51 17.15
N LEU A 219 7.85 -2.22 18.22
CA LEU A 219 8.95 -3.08 18.70
C LEU A 219 8.45 -4.46 19.12
N GLN A 220 7.29 -4.51 19.78
CA GLN A 220 6.64 -5.77 20.12
C GLN A 220 6.26 -6.54 18.86
N ALA A 221 5.63 -5.89 17.87
CA ALA A 221 5.31 -6.49 16.59
C ALA A 221 6.56 -7.06 15.88
N ALA A 222 7.68 -6.34 15.90
CA ALA A 222 8.94 -6.81 15.34
C ALA A 222 9.48 -8.07 16.02
N ARG A 223 9.34 -8.16 17.34
CA ARG A 223 9.69 -9.37 18.10
C ARG A 223 8.76 -10.53 17.75
N THR A 224 7.46 -10.29 17.76
CA THR A 224 6.45 -11.30 17.41
C THR A 224 6.69 -11.89 16.02
N VAL A 225 6.98 -11.05 15.02
CA VAL A 225 7.30 -11.51 13.66
C VAL A 225 8.62 -12.29 13.61
N ALA A 226 9.65 -11.84 14.35
CA ALA A 226 10.92 -12.57 14.44
C ALA A 226 10.75 -13.96 15.08
N ASP A 227 9.82 -14.09 16.02
CA ASP A 227 9.47 -15.36 16.68
C ASP A 227 8.53 -16.24 15.81
N GLY A 228 8.19 -15.79 14.59
CA GLY A 228 7.33 -16.53 13.66
C GLY A 228 5.82 -16.32 13.86
N GLY A 229 5.43 -15.40 14.73
CA GLY A 229 4.03 -15.01 14.93
C GLY A 229 3.58 -13.86 14.04
N ASP A 230 2.28 -13.58 14.06
CA ASP A 230 1.67 -12.48 13.31
C ASP A 230 1.66 -11.17 14.12
N PRO A 231 1.99 -10.03 13.51
CA PRO A 231 1.91 -8.75 14.17
C PRO A 231 0.43 -8.33 14.37
N PRO A 232 0.13 -7.44 15.34
CA PRO A 232 -1.23 -6.99 15.58
C PRO A 232 -1.83 -6.27 14.37
N GLY A 233 -3.14 -6.44 14.14
CA GLY A 233 -3.84 -5.74 13.05
C GLY A 233 -3.85 -6.45 11.70
N LEU A 234 -3.47 -7.73 11.64
CA LEU A 234 -3.72 -8.60 10.48
C LEU A 234 -5.13 -9.21 10.45
N GLY A 235 -5.96 -8.92 11.46
CA GLY A 235 -7.32 -9.47 11.57
C GLY A 235 -8.22 -9.11 10.38
N THR A 236 -9.16 -10.01 10.11
CA THR A 236 -9.96 -10.14 8.87
C THR A 236 -10.95 -9.01 8.58
N SER A 237 -11.09 -7.99 9.44
CA SER A 237 -12.04 -6.93 9.16
C SER A 237 -11.91 -5.70 10.05
N TYR A 238 -11.63 -4.54 9.45
CA TYR A 238 -11.89 -3.24 10.09
C TYR A 238 -13.40 -3.04 10.33
N TYR A 239 -14.29 -3.69 9.57
CA TYR A 239 -15.76 -3.55 9.71
C TYR A 239 -16.33 -4.10 11.01
N ARG A 240 -15.59 -5.00 11.68
CA ARG A 240 -15.97 -5.50 13.00
C ARG A 240 -15.45 -4.61 14.13
N VAL A 241 -14.58 -3.63 13.82
CA VAL A 241 -14.10 -2.66 14.80
C VAL A 241 -15.17 -1.60 14.99
N ARG A 242 -15.73 -1.52 16.19
CA ARG A 242 -16.67 -0.44 16.57
C ARG A 242 -16.03 0.43 17.64
N ALA A 243 -16.23 1.73 17.50
CA ALA A 243 -15.94 2.65 18.60
C ALA A 243 -16.94 2.38 19.73
N ILE A 244 -16.41 2.24 20.94
CA ILE A 244 -17.19 2.16 22.18
C ILE A 244 -16.87 3.40 23.01
N GLU A 245 -17.90 4.02 23.57
CA GLU A 245 -17.74 5.13 24.49
C GLU A 245 -18.61 4.92 25.73
N GLN A 246 -18.08 5.27 26.90
CA GLN A 246 -18.82 5.25 28.16
C GLN A 246 -18.17 6.23 29.15
N VAL A 247 -18.99 6.89 29.96
CA VAL A 247 -18.52 7.72 31.08
C VAL A 247 -18.41 6.85 32.33
N VAL A 248 -17.22 6.80 32.93
CA VAL A 248 -16.96 6.06 34.18
C VAL A 248 -16.41 7.00 35.26
N PRO A 249 -16.67 6.73 36.56
CA PRO A 249 -16.05 7.48 37.66
C PRO A 249 -14.51 7.43 37.60
N SER A 250 -13.83 8.50 38.04
CA SER A 250 -12.36 8.64 37.91
C SER A 250 -11.57 7.50 38.54
N GLU A 251 -12.06 6.95 39.66
CA GLU A 251 -11.40 5.88 40.42
C GLU A 251 -11.57 4.50 39.78
N THR A 252 -12.38 4.40 38.72
CA THR A 252 -12.69 3.12 38.10
C THR A 252 -11.54 2.68 37.18
N PRO A 253 -11.01 1.46 37.31
CA PRO A 253 -10.08 0.89 36.35
C PRO A 253 -10.79 0.69 35.00
N TRP A 254 -10.75 1.71 34.13
CA TRP A 254 -11.52 1.71 32.89
C TRP A 254 -11.26 0.47 32.03
N ARG A 255 -10.02 -0.04 31.99
CA ARG A 255 -9.68 -1.24 31.19
C ARG A 255 -10.51 -2.46 31.58
N GLU A 256 -10.84 -2.63 32.87
CA GLU A 256 -11.64 -3.76 33.35
C GLU A 256 -13.10 -3.63 32.89
N VAL A 257 -13.66 -2.43 32.99
CA VAL A 257 -15.03 -2.13 32.54
C VAL A 257 -15.19 -2.32 31.03
N PHE A 258 -14.20 -1.84 30.27
CA PHE A 258 -14.23 -1.90 28.82
C PHE A 258 -13.69 -3.22 28.26
N HIS A 259 -13.08 -4.12 29.05
CA HIS A 259 -12.43 -5.34 28.53
C HIS A 259 -13.39 -6.22 27.74
N SER A 260 -14.56 -6.51 28.31
CA SER A 260 -15.60 -7.33 27.66
C SER A 260 -16.25 -6.64 26.46
N LEU A 261 -16.22 -5.30 26.42
CA LEU A 261 -16.71 -4.52 25.27
C LEU A 261 -15.67 -4.39 24.15
N MET A 262 -14.38 -4.36 24.51
CA MET A 262 -13.25 -4.35 23.57
C MET A 262 -13.00 -5.73 22.95
N TYR A 263 -13.23 -6.79 23.73
CA TYR A 263 -13.05 -8.18 23.34
C TYR A 263 -14.29 -9.00 23.70
N PRO A 264 -15.42 -8.80 22.99
CA PRO A 264 -16.60 -9.63 23.21
C PRO A 264 -16.27 -11.09 22.89
N GLU A 265 -16.63 -12.01 23.79
CA GLU A 265 -16.62 -13.44 23.47
C GLU A 265 -17.69 -13.69 22.38
N GLU A 266 -17.30 -14.34 21.28
CA GLU A 266 -18.19 -14.66 20.14
C GLU A 266 -19.31 -15.62 20.51
#